data_AF-A0A1I1BFI8-F1
#
_entry.id   AF-A0A1I1BFI8-F1
#
_cell.length_a   1.000
_cell.length_b   1.000
_cell.length_c   1.000
_cell.angle_alpha   90.00
_cell.angle_beta   90.00
_cell.angle_gamma   90.00
#
_symmetry.space_group_name_H-M   'P 1'
#
loop_
_entity.id
_entity.type
_entity.pdbx_description
1 polymer ?
#
loop_
_entity_poly.entity_id
_entity_poly.type
_entity_poly.pdbx_seq_one_letter_code
_entity_poly.pdbx_strand_id
1 'polypeptide(L)' 'MDQQPETTGVESVDQVLADVAAIADAPVSEHVAVFERAHDRLRRALDAQPEPSTDGQPDA' A
#
# COMPACT_ATOMS: atom_id res chain seq x y z
N MET A 1 16.88 -14.66 -5.40
CA MET A 1 17.10 -13.37 -4.74
C MET A 1 15.87 -13.13 -3.89
N ASP A 2 15.95 -13.41 -2.59
CA ASP A 2 14.88 -13.10 -1.64
C ASP A 2 14.88 -11.58 -1.41
N GLN A 3 14.28 -10.83 -2.33
CA GLN A 3 14.14 -9.39 -2.20
C GLN A 3 13.09 -9.11 -1.13
N GLN A 4 13.53 -9.05 0.13
CA GLN A 4 12.68 -8.51 1.19
C GLN A 4 12.43 -7.04 0.89
N PRO A 5 11.16 -6.60 0.87
CA PRO A 5 10.83 -5.21 0.59
C PRO A 5 11.44 -4.28 1.65
N GLU A 6 12.08 -3.21 1.20
CA GLU A 6 12.57 -2.15 2.09
C GLU A 6 11.38 -1.51 2.84
N THR A 7 11.55 -1.23 4.12
CA THR A 7 10.51 -0.60 4.95
C THR A 7 10.35 0.87 4.55
N THR A 8 9.11 1.27 4.31
CA THR A 8 8.73 2.64 3.96
C THR A 8 8.60 3.56 5.18
N GLY A 9 8.53 2.99 6.38
CA GLY A 9 8.30 3.72 7.63
C GLY A 9 6.82 4.07 7.86
N VAL A 10 5.93 3.65 6.96
CA VAL A 10 4.48 3.78 7.09
C VAL A 10 3.92 2.38 7.37
N GLU A 11 3.49 2.14 8.61
CA GLU A 11 3.02 0.82 9.09
C GLU A 11 1.97 0.19 8.17
N SER A 12 1.02 0.99 7.69
CA SER A 12 -0.03 0.53 6.77
C SER A 12 0.51 0.04 5.42
N VAL A 13 1.58 0.67 4.91
CA VAL A 13 2.23 0.31 3.64
C VAL A 13 3.17 -0.88 3.84
N ASP A 14 3.91 -0.90 4.94
CA ASP A 14 4.82 -1.99 5.30
C ASP A 14 4.08 -3.31 5.47
N GLN A 15 2.87 -3.27 6.05
CA GLN A 15 2.03 -4.47 6.15
C GLN A 15 1.53 -4.95 4.77
N VAL A 16 1.22 -4.04 3.83
CA VAL A 16 0.86 -4.44 2.45
C VAL A 16 2.04 -5.11 1.76
N LEU A 17 3.25 -4.58 1.94
CA LEU A 17 4.47 -5.15 1.36
C LEU A 17 4.78 -6.55 1.93
N ALA A 18 4.54 -6.77 3.22
CA ALA A 18 4.65 -8.09 3.83
C ALA A 18 3.61 -9.07 3.26
N ASP A 19 2.37 -8.64 3.11
CA ASP A 19 1.28 -9.44 2.53
C ASP A 19 1.61 -9.86 1.07
N VAL A 20 2.23 -8.96 0.30
CA VAL A 20 2.70 -9.23 -1.08
C VAL A 20 3.93 -10.14 -1.10
N ALA A 21 4.90 -9.97 -0.19
CA ALA A 21 6.08 -10.83 -0.16
C ALA A 21 5.71 -12.29 0.13
N ALA A 22 4.72 -12.53 0.99
CA ALA A 22 4.23 -13.86 1.34
C ALA A 22 3.49 -14.57 0.19
N ILE A 23 3.05 -13.87 -0.86
CA ILE A 23 2.37 -14.49 -2.01
C ILE A 23 3.29 -15.38 -2.84
N ALA A 24 4.59 -15.14 -2.79
CA ALA A 24 5.56 -15.86 -3.61
C ALA A 24 5.52 -17.38 -3.36
N ASP A 25 5.11 -17.78 -2.15
CA ASP A 25 4.95 -19.18 -1.73
C ASP A 25 3.53 -19.73 -1.95
N ALA A 26 2.56 -18.90 -2.34
CA ALA A 26 1.17 -19.29 -2.57
C ALA A 26 0.93 -19.76 -4.02
N PRO A 27 -0.09 -20.61 -4.29
CA PRO A 27 -0.43 -21.00 -5.65
C PRO A 27 -0.93 -19.81 -6.46
N VAL A 28 -0.57 -19.77 -7.76
CA VAL A 28 -0.88 -18.66 -8.68
C VAL A 28 -2.38 -18.35 -8.77
N SER A 29 -3.25 -19.36 -8.58
CA SER A 29 -4.71 -19.17 -8.54
C SER A 29 -5.18 -18.24 -7.42
N GLU A 30 -4.40 -18.12 -6.34
CA GLU A 30 -4.70 -17.26 -5.18
C GLU A 30 -4.07 -15.87 -5.29
N HIS A 31 -3.12 -15.69 -6.22
CA HIS A 31 -2.37 -14.43 -6.37
C HIS A 31 -3.29 -13.25 -6.65
N VAL A 32 -4.26 -13.41 -7.55
CA VAL A 32 -5.17 -12.33 -7.95
C VAL A 32 -5.95 -11.79 -6.75
N ALA A 33 -6.56 -12.66 -5.95
CA ALA A 33 -7.38 -12.25 -4.82
C ALA A 33 -6.57 -11.50 -3.75
N VAL A 34 -5.33 -11.94 -3.51
CA VAL A 34 -4.44 -11.28 -2.55
C VAL A 34 -3.90 -9.96 -3.11
N PHE A 35 -3.54 -9.90 -4.40
CA PHE A 35 -3.13 -8.63 -5.03
C PHE A 35 -4.25 -7.59 -5.01
N GLU A 36 -5.50 -7.98 -5.30
CA GLU A 36 -6.65 -7.09 -5.21
C GLU A 36 -6.85 -6.55 -3.78
N ARG A 37 -6.75 -7.42 -2.77
CA ARG A 37 -6.83 -7.03 -1.36
C ARG A 37 -5.70 -6.09 -0.94
N ALA A 38 -4.46 -6.41 -1.35
CA ALA A 38 -3.29 -5.59 -1.09
C ALA A 38 -3.44 -4.20 -1.72
N HIS A 39 -3.94 -4.14 -2.96
CA HIS A 39 -4.19 -2.89 -3.68
C HIS A 39 -5.27 -2.03 -2.99
N ASP A 40 -6.39 -2.63 -2.59
CA ASP A 40 -7.46 -1.91 -1.89
C ASP A 40 -7.03 -1.40 -0.51
N ARG A 41 -6.16 -2.15 0.18
CA ARG A 41 -5.55 -1.70 1.44
C ARG A 41 -4.56 -0.55 1.24
N LEU A 42 -3.71 -0.64 0.21
CA LEU A 42 -2.77 0.42 -0.14
C LEU A 42 -3.52 1.71 -0.50
N ARG A 43 -4.55 1.62 -1.34
CA ARG A 43 -5.38 2.76 -1.74
C ARG A 43 -5.96 3.47 -0.51
N ARG A 44 -6.56 2.71 0.42
CA ARG A 44 -7.09 3.28 1.67
C ARG A 44 -6.03 3.92 2.55
N ALA A 45 -4.83 3.32 2.62
CA ALA A 45 -3.73 3.89 3.40
C ALA A 45 -3.27 5.23 2.83
N LEU A 46 -3.24 5.36 1.49
CA LEU A 46 -2.89 6.60 0.80
C LEU A 46 -4.00 7.65 0.89
N ASP A 47 -5.27 7.25 0.69
CA ASP A 47 -6.43 8.15 0.80
C ASP A 47 -6.61 8.71 2.23
N ALA A 48 -6.14 7.98 3.25
CA ALA A 48 -6.17 8.40 4.65
C ALA A 48 -5.05 9.39 5.03
N GLN A 49 -4.06 9.62 4.16
CA GLN A 49 -3.13 10.74 4.29
C GLN A 49 -3.83 11.95 3.67
N PRO A 50 -4.40 12.89 4.46
CA PRO A 50 -4.95 14.10 3.87
C PRO A 50 -3.85 14.82 3.11
N GLU A 51 -4.13 15.18 1.86
CA GLU A 51 -3.35 16.15 1.11
C GLU A 51 -3.08 17.35 2.04
N PRO A 52 -1.84 17.86 2.15
CA PRO A 52 -1.62 19.10 2.87
C PRO A 52 -2.51 20.15 2.20
N SER A 53 -3.59 20.53 2.88
CA SER A 53 -4.55 21.48 2.36
C SER A 53 -3.77 22.73 1.99
N THR A 54 -3.59 22.97 0.69
CA THR A 54 -3.31 24.30 0.17
C THR A 54 -4.60 25.10 0.37
N ASP A 55 -4.90 25.41 1.63
CA ASP A 55 -5.70 26.55 2.00
C ASP A 55 -4.81 27.78 1.77
N GLY A 56 -4.71 28.14 0.49
CA GLY A 56 -3.93 29.25 -0.04
C GLY A 56 -4.78 30.06 -1.03
N GLN A 57 -5.84 30.68 -0.50
CA GLN A 57 -6.36 32.02 -0.81
C GLN A 57 -6.17 32.61 -2.23
N PRO A 58 -7.27 33.03 -2.89
CA PRO A 58 -7.33 34.31 -3.57
C PRO A 58 -8.13 35.28 -2.70
N ASP A 59 -7.43 36.25 -2.12
CA ASP A 59 -8.00 37.48 -1.58
C ASP A 59 -8.63 38.22 -2.77
N ALA A 60 -9.95 38.43 -2.73
CA ALA A 60 -10.72 39.10 -3.79
C ALA A 60 -11.26 40.45 -3.29
#